data_AF-A0A354XI64-F1
#
_entry.id   AF-A0A354XI64-F1
#
_cell.length_a   1.000
_cell.length_b   1.000
_cell.length_c   1.000
_cell.angle_alpha   90.00
_cell.angle_beta   90.00
_cell.angle_gamma   90.00
#
_symmetry.space_group_name_H-M   'P 1'
#
loop_
_entity.id
_entity.type
_entity.pdbx_description
1 polymer ?
#
loop_
_entity_poly.entity_id
_entity_poly.type
_entity_poly.pdbx_seq_one_letter_code
_entity_poly.pdbx_strand_id
1 'polypeptide(L)'
;MVMKASLQLRIGTQLTMTPQLQQAIALLQLSTLDLRQEIQQALDANPMLEQEDEFGEQAVSEPQEAEWSESIPNELSVDSDWSDTYQDIGSLGGNSEGPDFERQAAGQSLHGHLLWQLAMTDFSPREYAIAESLIDALDANGYLTQPLNDIREGLKAQGHDSLSQREVENTLLRLQQFEPTGVFARDLRECLMLQLASLPEDTPLLMPAKRLVRQFLEALGKDDMRLLKRRLSLDDEQLDDVIRLIRSLDPRPGSTYGVTDDSYITPDLVVRHDNEGWHLELNPEALPRLRIQPDYASLIKRADKSQDNQFLKEHLQEARWLIKSLSSRNDTLLRVGREIIARQIGFLEHGEEAMKPLILADIAEAVEMHESTISRVTTQKFIHTPRGVFELKYFFSSQVSGQDGGDSHSSTAIRARIKKLIQDEPSGKPLSDSRLVTLLEEGGISVARRTVAKYRESMGIPSSSERRRLR
;
A
#
# COMPACT_ATOMS: atom_id res chain seq x y z
N MET A 1 -58.14 38.63 29.41
CA MET A 1 -56.75 38.17 29.65
C MET A 1 -56.14 37.85 28.29
N VAL A 2 -55.30 38.73 27.76
CA VAL A 2 -54.60 38.52 26.48
C VAL A 2 -53.24 37.91 26.81
N MET A 3 -53.01 36.64 26.44
CA MET A 3 -51.71 35.99 26.61
C MET A 3 -50.73 36.55 25.57
N LYS A 4 -49.70 37.26 26.03
CA LYS A 4 -48.53 37.62 25.22
C LYS A 4 -47.67 36.38 25.05
N ALA A 5 -47.56 35.88 23.81
CA ALA A 5 -46.56 34.89 23.45
C ALA A 5 -45.18 35.57 23.37
N SER A 6 -44.28 35.27 24.30
CA SER A 6 -42.89 35.71 24.24
C SER A 6 -42.07 34.66 23.48
N LEU A 7 -41.62 34.98 22.26
CA LEU A 7 -40.58 34.20 21.57
C LEU A 7 -39.24 34.51 22.24
N GLN A 8 -38.69 33.52 22.94
CA GLN A 8 -37.28 33.53 23.36
C GLN A 8 -36.44 32.96 22.21
N LEU A 9 -35.78 33.81 21.45
CA LEU A 9 -34.71 33.44 20.53
C LEU A 9 -33.51 32.97 21.36
N ARG A 10 -33.28 31.65 21.39
CA ARG A 10 -32.00 31.09 21.82
C ARG A 10 -31.00 31.30 20.69
N ILE A 11 -30.13 32.30 20.85
CA ILE A 11 -28.95 32.48 20.01
C ILE A 11 -27.98 31.36 20.38
N GLY A 12 -28.02 30.27 19.63
CA GLY A 12 -26.92 29.31 19.60
C GLY A 12 -25.85 29.87 18.67
N THR A 13 -24.64 30.10 19.20
CA THR A 13 -23.45 30.36 18.38
C THR A 13 -23.11 29.08 17.62
N GLN A 14 -23.77 28.84 16.48
CA GLN A 14 -23.24 27.91 15.49
C GLN A 14 -22.01 28.57 14.90
N LEU A 15 -20.83 28.04 15.25
CA LEU A 15 -19.60 28.31 14.54
C LEU A 15 -19.83 27.91 13.08
N THR A 16 -20.21 28.87 12.24
CA THR A 16 -20.26 28.69 10.79
C THR A 16 -18.82 28.43 10.35
N MET A 17 -18.54 27.19 9.98
CA MET A 17 -17.25 26.78 9.44
C MET A 17 -16.92 27.66 8.23
N THR A 18 -15.94 28.54 8.36
CA THR A 18 -15.41 29.31 7.22
C THR A 18 -14.81 28.35 6.20
N PRO A 19 -14.90 28.63 4.89
CA PRO A 19 -14.35 27.77 3.84
C PRO A 19 -12.86 27.47 4.06
N GLN A 20 -12.10 28.44 4.59
CA GLN A 20 -10.71 28.27 5.00
C GLN A 20 -10.54 27.17 6.06
N LEU A 21 -11.35 27.16 7.13
CA LEU A 21 -11.30 26.08 8.13
C LEU A 21 -11.64 24.71 7.55
N GLN A 22 -12.55 24.64 6.57
CA GLN A 22 -12.87 23.39 5.89
C GLN A 22 -11.71 22.89 5.03
N GLN A 23 -11.05 23.77 4.28
CA GLN A 23 -9.83 23.44 3.53
C GLN A 23 -8.69 23.01 4.46
N ALA A 24 -8.47 23.70 5.58
CA ALA A 24 -7.44 23.30 6.55
C ALA A 24 -7.70 21.88 7.11
N ILE A 25 -8.96 21.54 7.38
CA ILE A 25 -9.32 20.19 7.84
C ILE A 25 -9.17 19.15 6.72
N ALA A 26 -9.51 19.50 5.48
CA ALA A 26 -9.29 18.63 4.33
C ALA A 26 -7.80 18.33 4.14
N LEU A 27 -6.95 19.35 4.26
CA LEU A 27 -5.49 19.21 4.21
C LEU A 27 -4.96 18.25 5.27
N LEU A 28 -5.59 18.09 6.45
CA LEU A 28 -5.15 17.11 7.45
C LEU A 28 -5.39 15.64 7.03
N GLN A 29 -6.40 15.39 6.20
CA GLN A 29 -6.80 14.04 5.80
C GLN A 29 -6.00 13.50 4.61
N LEU A 30 -5.53 14.38 3.74
CA LEU A 30 -4.88 14.01 2.48
C LEU A 30 -3.60 13.21 2.71
N SER A 31 -3.36 12.22 1.85
CA SER A 31 -2.11 11.47 1.84
C SER A 31 -0.92 12.38 1.50
N THR A 32 0.31 11.91 1.69
CA THR A 32 1.52 12.64 1.27
C THR A 32 1.51 12.94 -0.22
N LEU A 33 1.09 11.97 -1.04
CA LEU A 33 1.00 12.10 -2.49
C LEU A 33 -0.05 13.14 -2.88
N ASP A 34 -1.26 13.03 -2.33
CA ASP A 34 -2.34 13.97 -2.63
C ASP A 34 -1.98 15.40 -2.19
N LEU A 35 -1.33 15.53 -1.02
CA LEU A 35 -0.87 16.83 -0.54
C LEU A 35 0.20 17.41 -1.48
N ARG A 36 1.16 16.61 -1.95
CA ARG A 36 2.16 17.10 -2.92
C ARG A 36 1.50 17.58 -4.20
N GLN A 37 0.50 16.86 -4.69
CA GLN A 37 -0.26 17.29 -5.87
C GLN A 37 -0.99 18.61 -5.64
N GLU A 38 -1.63 18.78 -4.47
CA GLU A 38 -2.32 20.03 -4.12
C GLU A 38 -1.33 21.19 -3.92
N ILE A 39 -0.17 20.94 -3.32
CA ILE A 39 0.91 21.93 -3.19
C ILE A 39 1.43 22.34 -4.57
N GLN A 40 1.62 21.39 -5.49
CA GLN A 40 2.04 21.70 -6.85
C GLN A 40 1.01 22.57 -7.58
N GLN A 41 -0.28 22.23 -7.47
CA GLN A 41 -1.35 23.05 -8.03
C GLN A 41 -1.39 24.46 -7.42
N ALA A 42 -1.13 24.58 -6.12
CA ALA A 42 -1.05 25.87 -5.44
C ALA A 42 0.19 26.68 -5.86
N LEU A 43 1.33 26.04 -6.10
CA LEU A 43 2.53 26.66 -6.65
C LEU A 43 2.29 27.17 -8.08
N ASP A 44 1.64 26.38 -8.92
CA ASP A 44 1.32 26.76 -10.31
C ASP A 44 0.30 27.91 -10.36
N ALA A 45 -0.64 27.96 -9.42
CA ALA A 45 -1.68 29.00 -9.36
C ALA A 45 -1.22 30.30 -8.71
N ASN A 46 -0.24 30.25 -7.80
CA ASN A 46 0.15 31.39 -6.98
C ASN A 46 1.61 31.80 -7.24
N PRO A 47 1.85 32.93 -7.93
CA PRO A 47 3.20 33.41 -8.24
C PRO A 47 4.01 33.88 -7.02
N MET A 48 3.38 33.96 -5.83
CA MET A 48 4.06 34.33 -4.58
C MET A 48 4.77 33.16 -3.90
N LEU A 49 4.43 31.92 -4.26
CA LEU A 49 4.97 30.73 -3.64
C LEU A 49 6.19 30.23 -4.43
N GLU A 50 7.23 29.89 -3.70
CA GLU A 50 8.42 29.24 -4.23
C GLU A 50 8.69 27.97 -3.43
N GLN A 51 9.08 26.90 -4.13
CA GLN A 51 9.59 25.70 -3.51
C GLN A 51 11.08 25.89 -3.22
N GLU A 52 11.47 25.68 -1.97
CA GLU A 52 12.88 25.73 -1.58
C GLU A 52 13.55 24.41 -2.02
N ASP A 53 14.29 24.47 -3.13
CA ASP A 53 15.12 23.34 -3.57
C ASP A 53 16.37 23.26 -2.69
N GLU A 54 16.59 22.12 -2.03
CA GLU A 54 17.80 21.88 -1.19
C GLU A 54 19.12 21.90 -2.01
N PHE A 55 19.06 22.05 -3.33
CA PHE A 55 20.22 22.24 -4.21
C PHE A 55 20.43 23.72 -4.57
N GLY A 56 20.64 24.55 -3.55
CA GLY A 56 21.07 25.94 -3.68
C GLY A 56 22.15 26.30 -2.68
N GLU A 57 23.43 26.09 -3.04
CA GLU A 57 24.55 26.69 -2.33
C GLU A 57 24.42 28.23 -2.33
N GLN A 58 24.05 28.83 -1.20
CA GLN A 58 24.75 29.93 -0.51
C GLN A 58 23.82 30.60 0.51
N ALA A 59 24.23 30.52 1.78
CA ALA A 59 23.67 31.33 2.85
C ALA A 59 23.89 32.82 2.56
N VAL A 60 22.85 33.48 2.04
CA VAL A 60 22.77 34.94 2.02
C VAL A 60 22.09 35.37 3.32
N SER A 61 22.85 36.11 4.13
CA SER A 61 22.48 36.66 5.43
C SER A 61 21.09 37.34 5.44
N GLU A 62 20.27 36.96 6.42
CA GLU A 62 18.97 37.57 6.72
C GLU A 62 19.10 39.06 7.06
N PRO A 63 18.31 39.97 6.45
CA PRO A 63 18.10 41.30 7.00
C PRO A 63 17.01 41.26 8.09
N GLN A 64 17.26 42.01 9.18
CA GLN A 64 16.46 42.09 10.39
C GLN A 64 14.95 42.25 10.15
N GLU A 65 14.16 41.39 10.79
CA GLU A 65 12.74 41.63 11.08
C GLU A 65 12.58 42.88 11.93
N ALA A 66 11.99 43.94 11.37
CA ALA A 66 11.47 45.06 12.14
C ALA A 66 10.15 45.57 11.54
N GLU A 67 9.12 45.55 12.40
CA GLU A 67 7.95 46.46 12.38
C GLU A 67 6.93 46.31 11.24
N TRP A 68 6.33 45.13 11.08
CA TRP A 68 5.13 44.96 10.25
C TRP A 68 3.93 44.32 10.96
N SER A 69 4.01 44.13 12.28
CA SER A 69 3.03 43.37 13.06
C SER A 69 1.84 44.17 13.63
N GLU A 70 1.80 45.51 13.57
CA GLU A 70 0.88 46.24 14.46
C GLU A 70 -0.33 46.99 13.87
N SER A 71 -0.55 47.10 12.55
CA SER A 71 -1.72 47.89 12.14
C SER A 71 -2.21 47.70 10.70
N ILE A 72 -3.18 46.81 10.46
CA ILE A 72 -4.31 47.04 9.52
C ILE A 72 -5.57 46.28 10.04
N PRO A 73 -6.75 46.93 10.13
CA PRO A 73 -7.99 46.38 10.69
C PRO A 73 -8.62 45.15 10.00
N ASN A 74 -9.22 44.28 10.83
CA ASN A 74 -10.11 43.17 10.47
C ASN A 74 -11.51 43.69 10.08
N GLU A 75 -11.77 44.15 8.85
CA GLU A 75 -13.14 44.11 8.32
C GLU A 75 -13.27 44.53 6.84
N LEU A 76 -14.03 43.69 6.10
CA LEU A 76 -14.82 43.96 4.87
C LEU A 76 -14.08 43.82 3.52
N SER A 77 -14.69 43.28 2.45
CA SER A 77 -15.99 42.64 2.22
C SER A 77 -15.86 41.76 0.97
N VAL A 78 -16.29 40.50 1.07
CA VAL A 78 -16.27 39.49 0.00
C VAL A 78 -17.48 39.71 -0.91
N ASP A 79 -17.25 40.14 -2.14
CA ASP A 79 -18.10 39.81 -3.28
C ASP A 79 -17.53 40.43 -4.56
N SER A 80 -17.09 39.60 -5.51
CA SER A 80 -17.20 39.83 -6.96
C SER A 80 -16.73 38.60 -7.73
N ASP A 81 -17.56 38.16 -8.66
CA ASP A 81 -17.56 36.86 -9.33
C ASP A 81 -16.34 36.55 -10.22
N TRP A 82 -15.92 35.29 -10.12
CA TRP A 82 -14.74 34.64 -10.71
C TRP A 82 -15.08 33.97 -12.07
N SER A 83 -15.41 34.72 -13.13
CA SER A 83 -15.74 34.05 -14.41
C SER A 83 -15.22 34.64 -15.73
N ASP A 84 -14.64 35.84 -15.79
CA ASP A 84 -14.52 36.53 -17.09
C ASP A 84 -13.11 36.89 -17.54
N THR A 85 -12.07 36.11 -17.20
CA THR A 85 -10.73 36.34 -17.80
C THR A 85 -9.89 35.07 -17.93
N TYR A 86 -10.40 34.07 -18.64
CA TYR A 86 -9.54 33.04 -19.26
C TYR A 86 -9.81 33.00 -20.76
N GLN A 87 -8.97 33.70 -21.52
CA GLN A 87 -8.77 33.47 -22.95
C GLN A 87 -7.29 33.17 -23.17
N ASP A 88 -7.00 31.87 -23.22
CA ASP A 88 -6.21 31.19 -24.24
C ASP A 88 -4.96 31.94 -24.78
N ILE A 89 -3.80 31.64 -24.19
CA ILE A 89 -2.51 31.77 -24.87
C ILE A 89 -1.88 30.38 -24.93
N GLY A 90 -1.91 29.83 -26.14
CA GLY A 90 -1.34 28.56 -26.50
C GLY A 90 0.18 28.56 -26.52
N SER A 91 0.71 27.38 -26.17
CA SER A 91 1.87 26.70 -26.74
C SER A 91 3.04 27.57 -27.20
N LEU A 92 4.00 27.77 -26.29
CA LEU A 92 5.40 27.91 -26.69
C LEU A 92 6.18 26.69 -26.17
N GLY A 93 6.42 25.75 -27.09
CA GLY A 93 7.32 24.63 -26.86
C GLY A 93 8.74 25.15 -26.65
N GLY A 94 9.24 24.99 -25.44
CA GLY A 94 10.64 25.07 -25.09
C GLY A 94 11.08 23.68 -24.64
N ASN A 95 12.02 23.08 -25.40
CA ASN A 95 12.78 21.89 -25.01
C ASN A 95 13.54 22.19 -23.71
N SER A 96 12.87 22.02 -22.59
CA SER A 96 13.50 21.78 -21.30
C SER A 96 13.97 20.32 -21.34
N GLU A 97 15.28 20.09 -21.31
CA GLU A 97 15.83 18.82 -20.82
C GLU A 97 15.31 18.64 -19.39
N GLY A 98 14.13 18.04 -19.28
CA GLY A 98 13.60 17.50 -18.05
C GLY A 98 14.50 16.36 -17.56
N PRO A 99 14.35 15.95 -16.30
CA PRO A 99 15.12 14.85 -15.76
C PRO A 99 14.94 13.62 -16.65
N ASP A 100 16.04 12.99 -17.06
CA ASP A 100 16.12 11.76 -17.87
C ASP A 100 15.20 10.66 -17.28
N PHE A 101 13.93 10.69 -17.66
CA PHE A 101 12.94 9.62 -17.41
C PHE A 101 13.21 8.39 -18.29
N GLU A 102 14.18 8.48 -19.22
CA GLU A 102 14.55 7.40 -20.15
C GLU A 102 15.40 6.28 -19.52
N ARG A 103 15.68 6.33 -18.21
CA ARG A 103 16.34 5.24 -17.48
C ARG A 103 15.46 4.51 -16.47
N GLN A 104 14.13 4.58 -16.60
CA GLN A 104 13.34 3.43 -16.18
C GLN A 104 13.70 2.28 -17.14
N ALA A 105 14.68 1.46 -16.77
CA ALA A 105 14.74 0.10 -17.27
C ALA A 105 13.44 -0.58 -16.81
N ALA A 106 12.37 -0.44 -17.60
CA ALA A 106 11.13 -1.13 -17.37
C ALA A 106 11.52 -2.61 -17.25
N GLY A 107 11.36 -3.18 -16.06
CA GLY A 107 11.61 -4.60 -15.85
C GLY A 107 10.88 -5.36 -16.94
N GLN A 108 11.56 -6.29 -17.62
CA GLN A 108 10.94 -7.04 -18.70
C GLN A 108 9.73 -7.78 -18.14
N SER A 109 8.54 -7.31 -18.47
CA SER A 109 7.30 -7.97 -18.09
C SER A 109 7.20 -9.30 -18.82
N LEU A 110 6.50 -10.27 -18.22
CA LEU A 110 6.23 -11.56 -18.84
C LEU A 110 5.66 -11.38 -20.26
N HIS A 111 4.68 -10.49 -20.41
CA HIS A 111 4.07 -10.18 -21.71
C HIS A 111 5.10 -9.61 -22.69
N GLY A 112 5.96 -8.68 -22.25
CA GLY A 112 7.02 -8.12 -23.08
C GLY A 112 8.02 -9.18 -23.55
N HIS A 113 8.42 -10.10 -22.67
CA HIS A 113 9.30 -11.21 -23.00
C HIS A 113 8.67 -12.17 -24.03
N LEU A 114 7.39 -12.52 -23.85
CA LEU A 114 6.66 -13.39 -24.77
C LEU A 114 6.44 -12.75 -26.14
N LEU A 115 6.13 -11.45 -26.19
CA LEU A 115 6.01 -10.71 -27.46
C LEU A 115 7.35 -10.64 -28.20
N TRP A 116 8.46 -10.45 -27.46
CA TRP A 116 9.79 -10.50 -28.05
C TRP A 116 10.11 -11.88 -28.64
N GLN A 117 9.78 -12.96 -27.94
CA GLN A 117 9.94 -14.33 -28.47
C GLN A 117 9.05 -14.59 -29.68
N LEU A 118 7.80 -14.13 -29.64
CA LEU A 118 6.86 -14.25 -30.74
C LEU A 118 7.42 -13.57 -32.00
N ALA A 119 8.02 -12.40 -31.86
CA ALA A 119 8.67 -11.68 -32.96
C ALA A 119 9.92 -12.40 -33.51
N MET A 120 10.56 -13.28 -32.73
CA MET A 120 11.71 -14.09 -33.18
C MET A 120 11.31 -15.40 -33.87
N THR A 121 10.04 -15.79 -33.78
CA THR A 121 9.52 -17.02 -34.38
C THR A 121 8.71 -16.75 -35.64
N ASP A 122 8.87 -17.62 -36.65
CA ASP A 122 8.14 -17.50 -37.91
C ASP A 122 6.68 -17.95 -37.76
N PHE A 123 5.81 -17.03 -37.39
CA PHE A 123 4.37 -17.22 -37.41
C PHE A 123 3.74 -16.61 -38.68
N SER A 124 2.73 -17.28 -39.23
CA SER A 124 1.90 -16.64 -40.26
C SER A 124 1.14 -15.44 -39.66
N PRO A 125 0.73 -14.44 -40.47
CA PRO A 125 0.00 -13.28 -39.96
C PRO A 125 -1.29 -13.63 -39.19
N ARG A 126 -1.91 -14.77 -39.53
CA ARG A 126 -3.07 -15.30 -38.81
C ARG A 126 -2.70 -15.91 -37.47
N GLU A 127 -1.63 -16.71 -37.42
CA GLU A 127 -1.15 -17.29 -36.16
C GLU A 127 -0.60 -16.23 -35.21
N TYR A 128 0.00 -15.16 -35.76
CA TYR A 128 0.47 -14.01 -34.99
C TYR A 128 -0.69 -13.36 -34.21
N ALA A 129 -1.82 -13.08 -34.89
CA ALA A 129 -3.00 -12.50 -34.24
C ALA A 129 -3.59 -13.42 -33.15
N ILE A 130 -3.60 -14.74 -33.39
CA ILE A 130 -4.03 -15.71 -32.38
C ILE A 130 -3.08 -15.69 -31.18
N ALA A 131 -1.77 -15.66 -31.44
CA ALA A 131 -0.75 -15.70 -30.42
C ALA A 131 -0.72 -14.43 -29.56
N GLU A 132 -0.93 -13.26 -30.15
CA GLU A 132 -1.09 -12.00 -29.43
C GLU A 132 -2.31 -12.05 -28.50
N SER A 133 -3.45 -12.55 -28.97
CA SER A 133 -4.64 -12.74 -28.15
C SER A 133 -4.43 -13.76 -27.02
N LEU A 134 -3.64 -14.82 -27.25
CA LEU A 134 -3.28 -15.80 -26.22
C LEU A 134 -2.33 -15.21 -25.17
N ILE A 135 -1.39 -14.35 -25.58
CA ILE A 135 -0.49 -13.64 -24.66
C ILE A 135 -1.28 -12.68 -23.77
N ASP A 136 -2.29 -11.99 -24.32
CA ASP A 136 -3.14 -11.06 -23.55
C ASP A 136 -4.04 -11.79 -22.54
N ALA A 137 -4.47 -13.02 -22.85
CA ALA A 137 -5.28 -13.84 -21.95
C ALA A 137 -4.50 -14.45 -20.75
N LEU A 138 -3.20 -14.16 -20.63
CA LEU A 138 -2.29 -14.72 -19.63
C LEU A 138 -2.34 -13.92 -18.32
N ASP A 139 -2.36 -14.62 -17.19
CA ASP A 139 -2.20 -14.02 -15.86
C ASP A 139 -0.71 -13.77 -15.54
N ALA A 140 -0.42 -12.94 -14.53
CA ALA A 140 0.93 -12.72 -14.00
C ALA A 140 1.65 -14.02 -13.57
N ASN A 141 0.89 -15.06 -13.24
CA ASN A 141 1.43 -16.37 -12.88
C ASN A 141 1.82 -17.24 -14.11
N GLY A 142 1.46 -16.83 -15.33
CA GLY A 142 1.70 -17.58 -16.57
C GLY A 142 0.60 -18.59 -16.95
N TYR A 143 -0.59 -18.47 -16.36
CA TYR A 143 -1.75 -19.34 -16.65
C TYR A 143 -2.76 -18.64 -17.57
N LEU A 144 -3.45 -19.42 -18.40
CA LEU A 144 -4.57 -18.92 -19.21
C LEU A 144 -5.79 -18.67 -18.33
N THR A 145 -6.29 -17.44 -18.33
CA THR A 145 -7.47 -17.05 -17.56
C THR A 145 -8.77 -17.47 -18.23
N GLN A 146 -8.78 -17.54 -19.56
CA GLN A 146 -9.96 -17.80 -20.38
C GLN A 146 -9.86 -19.15 -21.09
N PRO A 147 -11.00 -19.85 -21.30
CA PRO A 147 -11.03 -21.05 -22.12
C PRO A 147 -10.83 -20.70 -23.60
N LEU A 148 -10.23 -21.61 -24.37
CA LEU A 148 -9.92 -21.40 -25.79
C LEU A 148 -11.14 -21.06 -26.66
N ASN A 149 -12.34 -21.46 -26.23
CA ASN A 149 -13.58 -21.14 -26.95
C ASN A 149 -13.90 -19.65 -26.93
N ASP A 150 -13.64 -18.98 -25.81
CA ASP A 150 -13.96 -17.56 -25.63
C ASP A 150 -12.95 -16.72 -26.42
N ILE A 151 -11.67 -17.10 -26.38
CA ILE A 151 -10.60 -16.51 -27.19
C ILE A 151 -10.92 -16.64 -28.69
N ARG A 152 -11.41 -17.82 -29.12
CA ARG A 152 -11.85 -18.05 -30.49
C ARG A 152 -13.03 -17.14 -30.88
N GLU A 153 -13.98 -16.90 -29.98
CA GLU A 153 -15.12 -16.02 -30.24
C GLU A 153 -14.71 -14.55 -30.35
N GLY A 154 -13.78 -14.10 -29.50
CA GLY A 154 -13.16 -12.78 -29.61
C GLY A 154 -12.48 -12.57 -30.97
N LEU A 155 -11.70 -13.55 -31.44
CA LEU A 155 -11.02 -13.49 -32.74
C LEU A 155 -11.99 -13.51 -33.92
N LYS A 156 -13.12 -14.23 -33.82
CA LYS A 156 -14.18 -14.18 -34.84
C LYS A 156 -14.80 -12.80 -34.94
N ALA A 157 -15.08 -12.15 -33.81
CA ALA A 157 -15.63 -10.80 -33.77
C ALA A 157 -14.69 -9.74 -34.40
N GLN A 158 -13.37 -10.00 -34.39
CA GLN A 158 -12.35 -9.15 -35.01
C GLN A 158 -12.18 -9.38 -36.53
N GLY A 159 -13.01 -10.21 -37.16
CA GLY A 159 -13.03 -10.42 -38.61
C GLY A 159 -12.36 -11.71 -39.09
N HIS A 160 -11.98 -12.62 -38.18
CA HIS A 160 -11.43 -13.93 -38.50
C HIS A 160 -12.49 -15.04 -38.48
N ASP A 161 -13.53 -14.91 -39.31
CA ASP A 161 -14.73 -15.76 -39.28
C ASP A 161 -14.49 -17.26 -39.57
N SER A 162 -13.36 -17.61 -40.20
CA SER A 162 -13.00 -18.98 -40.58
C SER A 162 -12.00 -19.69 -39.66
N LEU A 163 -11.79 -19.19 -38.43
CA LEU A 163 -10.90 -19.83 -37.47
C LEU A 163 -11.44 -21.18 -36.99
N SER A 164 -10.66 -22.23 -37.23
CA SER A 164 -10.91 -23.55 -36.69
C SER A 164 -10.31 -23.68 -35.28
N GLN A 165 -10.97 -24.45 -34.41
CA GLN A 165 -10.44 -24.73 -33.06
C GLN A 165 -9.04 -25.37 -33.12
N ARG A 166 -8.76 -26.14 -34.17
CA ARG A 166 -7.46 -26.80 -34.38
C ARG A 166 -6.32 -25.82 -34.62
N GLU A 167 -6.56 -24.70 -35.28
CA GLU A 167 -5.52 -23.68 -35.50
C GLU A 167 -5.14 -22.99 -34.19
N VAL A 168 -6.12 -22.71 -33.32
CA VAL A 168 -5.88 -22.15 -31.98
C VAL A 168 -5.12 -23.15 -31.10
N GLU A 169 -5.48 -24.44 -31.15
CA GLU A 169 -4.75 -25.47 -30.40
C GLU A 169 -3.32 -25.67 -30.91
N ASN A 170 -3.10 -25.61 -32.23
CA ASN A 170 -1.76 -25.75 -32.81
C ASN A 170 -0.86 -24.56 -32.46
N THR A 171 -1.40 -23.33 -32.49
CA THR A 171 -0.66 -22.13 -32.08
C THR A 171 -0.36 -22.15 -30.60
N LEU A 172 -1.32 -22.56 -29.76
CA LEU A 172 -1.11 -22.77 -28.33
C LEU A 172 0.04 -23.76 -28.07
N LEU A 173 0.07 -24.92 -28.76
CA LEU A 173 1.12 -25.91 -28.59
C LEU A 173 2.52 -25.38 -28.95
N ARG A 174 2.61 -24.47 -29.93
CA ARG A 174 3.86 -23.79 -30.26
C ARG A 174 4.25 -22.78 -29.17
N LEU A 175 3.28 -21.99 -28.69
CA LEU A 175 3.52 -21.03 -27.60
C LEU A 175 3.89 -21.70 -26.28
N GLN A 176 3.38 -22.90 -26.00
CA GLN A 176 3.76 -23.68 -24.82
C GLN A 176 5.24 -24.14 -24.83
N GLN A 177 5.95 -24.01 -25.95
CA GLN A 177 7.40 -24.27 -26.07
C GLN A 177 8.25 -23.05 -25.76
N PHE A 178 7.64 -21.89 -25.53
CA PHE A 178 8.34 -20.66 -25.19
C PHE A 178 8.94 -20.73 -23.78
N GLU A 179 9.95 -19.90 -23.53
CA GLU A 179 10.50 -19.73 -22.19
C GLU A 179 9.78 -18.58 -21.46
N PRO A 180 9.36 -18.76 -20.20
CA PRO A 180 9.64 -19.91 -19.33
C PRO A 180 8.73 -21.13 -19.59
N THR A 181 9.29 -22.33 -19.41
CA THR A 181 8.55 -23.59 -19.67
C THR A 181 7.35 -23.75 -18.75
N GLY A 182 6.21 -24.13 -19.31
CA GLY A 182 4.96 -24.31 -18.57
C GLY A 182 4.05 -23.08 -18.54
N VAL A 183 4.40 -22.02 -19.28
CA VAL A 183 3.48 -20.90 -19.59
C VAL A 183 2.41 -21.36 -20.59
N PHE A 184 1.26 -20.68 -20.59
CA PHE A 184 0.05 -21.03 -21.36
C PHE A 184 -0.59 -22.37 -20.94
N ALA A 185 -0.32 -22.81 -19.71
CA ALA A 185 -1.06 -23.91 -19.11
C ALA A 185 -2.45 -23.45 -18.66
N ARG A 186 -3.44 -24.34 -18.76
CA ARG A 186 -4.81 -24.10 -18.23
C ARG A 186 -4.93 -24.49 -16.77
N ASP A 187 -4.19 -25.52 -16.37
CA ASP A 187 -4.18 -26.10 -15.04
C ASP A 187 -2.73 -26.30 -14.56
N LEU A 188 -2.52 -26.32 -13.24
CA LEU A 188 -1.24 -26.72 -12.63
C LEU A 188 -0.73 -28.08 -13.15
N ARG A 189 -1.66 -29.02 -13.40
CA ARG A 189 -1.34 -30.33 -13.99
C ARG A 189 -0.69 -30.19 -15.37
N GLU A 190 -1.23 -29.31 -16.21
CA GLU A 190 -0.71 -29.09 -17.56
C GLU A 190 0.65 -28.38 -17.48
N CYS A 191 0.79 -27.38 -16.61
CA CYS A 191 2.04 -26.66 -16.37
C CYS A 191 3.20 -27.60 -16.01
N LEU A 192 3.00 -28.43 -14.98
CA LEU A 192 4.01 -29.40 -14.55
C LEU A 192 4.27 -30.48 -15.60
N MET A 193 3.25 -30.88 -16.38
CA MET A 193 3.44 -31.84 -17.46
C MET A 193 4.27 -31.27 -18.61
N LEU A 194 4.08 -29.99 -18.96
CA LEU A 194 4.89 -29.29 -19.97
C LEU A 194 6.35 -29.19 -19.53
N GLN A 195 6.59 -28.85 -18.26
CA GLN A 195 7.94 -28.80 -17.69
C GLN A 195 8.59 -30.20 -17.67
N LEU A 196 7.86 -31.23 -17.25
CA LEU A 196 8.33 -32.62 -17.28
C LEU A 196 8.53 -33.16 -18.71
N ALA A 197 7.88 -32.58 -19.71
CA ALA A 197 8.06 -32.95 -21.12
C ALA A 197 9.31 -32.31 -21.73
N SER A 198 9.72 -31.15 -21.23
CA SER A 198 10.95 -30.46 -21.64
C SER A 198 12.23 -31.12 -21.10
N LEU A 199 12.14 -31.85 -19.98
CA LEU A 199 13.28 -32.56 -19.39
C LEU A 199 13.82 -33.69 -20.29
N PRO A 200 15.15 -33.95 -20.29
CA PRO A 200 15.75 -35.05 -21.05
C PRO A 200 15.17 -36.42 -20.65
N GLU A 201 14.94 -37.30 -21.63
CA GLU A 201 14.36 -38.64 -21.39
C GLU A 201 15.24 -39.54 -20.50
N ASP A 202 16.53 -39.22 -20.37
CA ASP A 202 17.49 -39.94 -19.52
C ASP A 202 17.33 -39.63 -18.03
N THR A 203 16.45 -38.70 -17.64
CA THR A 203 16.25 -38.38 -16.23
C THR A 203 15.56 -39.53 -15.50
N PRO A 204 16.09 -39.96 -14.33
CA PRO A 204 15.56 -41.10 -13.61
C PRO A 204 14.12 -40.79 -13.13
N LEU A 205 13.26 -41.82 -13.16
CA LEU A 205 11.90 -41.79 -12.60
C LEU A 205 10.92 -40.79 -13.26
N LEU A 206 11.20 -40.32 -14.48
CA LEU A 206 10.27 -39.47 -15.24
C LEU A 206 8.90 -40.09 -15.50
N MET A 207 8.84 -41.35 -15.92
CA MET A 207 7.55 -42.01 -16.22
C MET A 207 6.66 -42.09 -14.97
N PRO A 208 7.16 -42.51 -13.79
CA PRO A 208 6.41 -42.40 -12.55
C PRO A 208 6.01 -40.97 -12.19
N ALA A 209 6.89 -39.97 -12.38
CA ALA A 209 6.58 -38.56 -12.12
C ALA A 209 5.45 -38.04 -13.01
N LYS A 210 5.51 -38.27 -14.33
CA LYS A 210 4.44 -37.92 -15.29
C LYS A 210 3.11 -38.58 -14.91
N ARG A 211 3.15 -39.85 -14.48
CA ARG A 211 1.94 -40.58 -14.04
C ARG A 211 1.36 -40.01 -12.74
N LEU A 212 2.21 -39.62 -11.79
CA LEU A 212 1.80 -38.99 -10.54
C LEU A 212 1.11 -37.65 -10.80
N VAL A 213 1.74 -36.77 -11.60
CA VAL A 213 1.16 -35.46 -11.94
C VAL A 213 -0.16 -35.60 -12.69
N ARG A 214 -0.26 -36.55 -13.64
CA ARG A 214 -1.49 -36.74 -14.45
C ARG A 214 -2.70 -37.21 -13.63
N GLN A 215 -2.52 -38.09 -12.64
CA GLN A 215 -3.63 -38.80 -11.99
C GLN A 215 -3.74 -38.58 -10.48
N PHE A 216 -2.62 -38.29 -9.79
CA PHE A 216 -2.54 -38.35 -8.33
C PHE A 216 -2.00 -37.05 -7.70
N LEU A 217 -2.07 -35.92 -8.41
CA LEU A 217 -1.63 -34.63 -7.87
C LEU A 217 -2.40 -34.21 -6.61
N GLU A 218 -3.70 -34.51 -6.52
CA GLU A 218 -4.49 -34.26 -5.31
C GLU A 218 -4.06 -35.13 -4.11
N ALA A 219 -3.59 -36.36 -4.38
CA ALA A 219 -3.09 -37.25 -3.33
C ALA A 219 -1.71 -36.79 -2.84
N LEU A 220 -0.90 -36.16 -3.71
CA LEU A 220 0.34 -35.50 -3.32
C LEU A 220 0.06 -34.29 -2.41
N GLY A 221 -0.94 -33.46 -2.74
CA GLY A 221 -1.33 -32.32 -1.91
C GLY A 221 -1.86 -32.71 -0.52
N LYS A 222 -2.38 -33.94 -0.37
CA LYS A 222 -2.85 -34.51 0.90
C LYS A 222 -1.76 -35.31 1.65
N ASP A 223 -0.58 -35.44 1.07
CA ASP A 223 0.54 -36.26 1.57
C ASP A 223 0.17 -37.74 1.81
N ASP A 224 -0.72 -38.29 0.98
CA ASP A 224 -1.21 -39.67 1.12
C ASP A 224 -0.20 -40.71 0.58
N MET A 225 0.96 -40.82 1.26
CA MET A 225 2.08 -41.69 0.86
C MET A 225 1.67 -43.15 0.66
N ARG A 226 0.75 -43.67 1.49
CA ARG A 226 0.27 -45.05 1.38
C ARG A 226 -0.51 -45.31 0.09
N LEU A 227 -1.29 -44.33 -0.36
CA LEU A 227 -2.08 -44.44 -1.58
C LEU A 227 -1.16 -44.35 -2.80
N LEU A 228 -0.20 -43.42 -2.76
CA LEU A 228 0.80 -43.25 -3.81
C LEU A 228 1.66 -44.51 -3.98
N LYS A 229 2.20 -45.09 -2.89
CA LYS A 229 2.95 -46.36 -2.93
C LYS A 229 2.18 -47.49 -3.61
N ARG A 230 0.92 -47.69 -3.22
CA ARG A 230 0.07 -48.77 -3.77
C ARG A 230 -0.29 -48.58 -5.24
N ARG A 231 -0.46 -47.32 -5.69
CA ARG A 231 -0.90 -47.01 -7.05
C ARG A 231 0.27 -46.88 -8.04
N LEU A 232 1.42 -46.39 -7.58
CA LEU A 232 2.61 -46.22 -8.40
C LEU A 232 3.51 -47.47 -8.40
N SER A 233 3.35 -48.37 -7.42
CA SER A 233 4.18 -49.57 -7.24
C SER A 233 5.67 -49.21 -7.18
N LEU A 234 6.01 -48.23 -6.35
CA LEU A 234 7.37 -47.74 -6.12
C LEU A 234 7.80 -48.02 -4.68
N ASP A 235 9.11 -48.18 -4.49
CA ASP A 235 9.73 -48.24 -3.16
C ASP A 235 9.76 -46.86 -2.49
N ASP A 236 9.99 -46.84 -1.18
CA ASP A 236 9.97 -45.62 -0.37
C ASP A 236 11.00 -44.58 -0.86
N GLU A 237 12.22 -45.01 -1.15
CA GLU A 237 13.29 -44.15 -1.67
C GLU A 237 12.95 -43.58 -3.06
N GLN A 238 12.36 -44.41 -3.93
CA GLN A 238 11.98 -44.00 -5.28
C GLN A 238 10.81 -43.00 -5.27
N LEU A 239 9.86 -43.17 -4.35
CA LEU A 239 8.75 -42.23 -4.20
C LEU A 239 9.26 -40.88 -3.70
N ASP A 240 10.16 -40.87 -2.72
CA ASP A 240 10.76 -39.63 -2.20
C ASP A 240 11.56 -38.89 -3.29
N ASP A 241 12.30 -39.60 -4.13
CA ASP A 241 13.03 -39.01 -5.25
C ASP A 241 12.08 -38.44 -6.33
N VAL A 242 10.96 -39.11 -6.62
CA VAL A 242 9.91 -38.55 -7.51
C VAL A 242 9.30 -37.29 -6.91
N ILE A 243 9.02 -37.27 -5.61
CA ILE A 243 8.46 -36.11 -4.93
C ILE A 243 9.45 -34.95 -4.93
N ARG A 244 10.75 -35.22 -4.70
CA ARG A 244 11.81 -34.20 -4.81
C ARG A 244 11.87 -33.62 -6.21
N LEU A 245 11.80 -34.44 -7.25
CA LEU A 245 11.76 -33.99 -8.64
C LEU A 245 10.55 -33.09 -8.92
N ILE A 246 9.36 -33.45 -8.44
CA ILE A 246 8.15 -32.62 -8.64
C ILE A 246 8.27 -31.30 -7.86
N ARG A 247 8.87 -31.32 -6.66
CA ARG A 247 9.07 -30.11 -5.84
C ARG A 247 10.15 -29.18 -6.39
N SER A 248 11.06 -29.66 -7.24
CA SER A 248 12.03 -28.80 -7.92
C SER A 248 11.47 -28.09 -9.15
N LEU A 249 10.25 -28.42 -9.57
CA LEU A 249 9.57 -27.74 -10.68
C LEU A 249 8.90 -26.46 -10.22
N ASP A 250 8.83 -25.47 -11.10
CA ASP A 250 8.22 -24.17 -10.80
C ASP A 250 6.72 -24.16 -11.10
N PRO A 251 5.83 -24.13 -10.09
CA PRO A 251 4.39 -24.14 -10.32
C PRO A 251 3.85 -22.80 -10.84
N ARG A 252 4.67 -21.75 -10.90
CA ARG A 252 4.28 -20.39 -11.32
C ARG A 252 5.42 -19.74 -12.12
N PRO A 253 5.64 -20.19 -13.37
CA PRO A 253 6.76 -19.72 -14.18
C PRO A 253 6.69 -18.21 -14.47
N GLY A 254 5.51 -17.59 -14.43
CA GLY A 254 5.38 -16.15 -14.65
C GLY A 254 5.88 -15.26 -13.51
N SER A 255 6.06 -15.81 -12.31
CA SER A 255 6.44 -15.03 -11.12
C SER A 255 7.84 -14.42 -11.18
N THR A 256 8.76 -15.00 -11.97
CA THR A 256 10.12 -14.47 -12.15
C THR A 256 10.17 -13.16 -12.95
N TYR A 257 9.15 -12.94 -13.79
CA TYR A 257 8.99 -11.74 -14.63
C TYR A 257 7.94 -10.78 -14.06
N GLY A 258 7.38 -11.11 -12.89
CA GLY A 258 6.49 -10.23 -12.17
C GLY A 258 7.23 -8.97 -11.79
N VAL A 259 6.67 -7.81 -12.14
CA VAL A 259 7.11 -6.55 -11.59
C VAL A 259 6.83 -6.64 -10.09
N THR A 260 7.88 -6.72 -9.27
CA THR A 260 7.76 -6.38 -7.87
C THR A 260 7.51 -4.88 -7.85
N ASP A 261 6.23 -4.49 -7.86
CA ASP A 261 5.82 -3.17 -7.42
C ASP A 261 6.12 -3.11 -5.92
N ASP A 262 7.41 -3.00 -5.60
CA ASP A 262 7.89 -2.56 -4.31
C ASP A 262 7.52 -1.08 -4.24
N SER A 263 6.24 -0.84 -4.00
CA SER A 263 5.71 0.48 -3.68
C SER A 263 6.32 0.89 -2.36
N TYR A 264 7.47 1.57 -2.44
CA TYR A 264 8.13 2.13 -1.27
C TYR A 264 7.20 3.17 -0.65
N ILE A 265 6.69 2.86 0.53
CA ILE A 265 5.89 3.81 1.30
C ILE A 265 6.85 4.82 1.93
N THR A 266 6.85 6.06 1.43
CA THR A 266 7.57 7.17 2.06
C THR A 266 6.87 7.54 3.37
N PRO A 267 7.52 7.36 4.54
CA PRO A 267 6.93 7.68 5.83
C PRO A 267 6.86 9.20 6.07
N ASP A 268 5.84 9.67 6.78
CA ASP A 268 5.69 11.06 7.21
C ASP A 268 6.53 11.37 8.46
N LEU A 269 6.58 10.40 9.38
CA LEU A 269 7.24 10.51 10.68
C LEU A 269 8.37 9.48 10.77
N VAL A 270 9.48 9.86 11.40
CA VAL A 270 10.62 8.98 11.64
C VAL A 270 10.91 8.96 13.14
N VAL A 271 10.92 7.75 13.71
CA VAL A 271 11.33 7.52 15.09
C VAL A 271 12.79 7.09 15.10
N ARG A 272 13.62 7.82 15.86
CA ARG A 272 15.01 7.48 16.15
C ARG A 272 15.19 7.20 17.63
N HIS A 273 16.15 6.32 17.94
CA HIS A 273 16.54 6.00 19.29
C HIS A 273 18.00 6.41 19.49
N ASP A 274 18.21 7.48 20.26
CA ASP A 274 19.53 7.98 20.61
C ASP A 274 19.82 7.74 22.10
N ASN A 275 21.02 8.13 22.55
CA ASN A 275 21.44 7.97 23.95
C ASN A 275 20.59 8.79 24.95
N GLU A 276 19.87 9.81 24.47
CA GLU A 276 18.99 10.66 25.28
C GLU A 276 17.52 10.19 25.27
N GLY A 277 17.19 9.15 24.49
CA GLY A 277 15.88 8.53 24.44
C GLY A 277 15.29 8.43 23.04
N TRP A 278 13.97 8.27 22.99
CA TRP A 278 13.20 8.19 21.74
C TRP A 278 12.86 9.57 21.21
N HIS A 279 13.34 9.88 20.00
CA HIS A 279 13.06 11.14 19.32
C HIS A 279 12.17 10.90 18.09
N LEU A 280 11.17 11.77 17.93
CA LEU A 280 10.28 11.79 16.77
C LEU A 280 10.60 13.01 15.91
N GLU A 281 10.93 12.75 14.65
CA GLU A 281 11.22 13.76 13.64
C GLU A 281 10.21 13.63 12.47
N LEU A 282 9.94 14.75 11.79
CA LEU A 282 9.20 14.76 10.53
C LEU A 282 10.16 14.41 9.40
N ASN A 283 9.69 13.65 8.40
CA ASN A 283 10.49 13.35 7.23
C ASN A 283 10.53 14.58 6.29
N PRO A 284 11.69 15.24 6.10
CA PRO A 284 11.79 16.38 5.19
C PRO A 284 11.56 15.97 3.73
N GLU A 285 11.88 14.73 3.36
CA GLU A 285 11.65 14.25 2.00
C GLU A 285 10.17 14.13 1.69
N ALA A 286 9.30 13.90 2.68
CA ALA A 286 7.86 13.70 2.45
C ALA A 286 7.18 14.96 1.90
N LEU A 287 7.70 16.15 2.20
CA LEU A 287 6.97 17.41 2.01
C LEU A 287 7.92 18.55 1.61
N PRO A 288 7.71 19.19 0.45
CA PRO A 288 8.56 20.29 0.01
C PRO A 288 8.45 21.48 0.96
N ARG A 289 9.57 22.17 1.19
CA ARG A 289 9.58 23.42 1.94
C ARG A 289 9.06 24.54 1.05
N LEU A 290 8.07 25.28 1.57
CA LEU A 290 7.46 26.40 0.86
C LEU A 290 7.92 27.72 1.47
N ARG A 291 8.32 28.65 0.61
CA ARG A 291 8.71 30.01 0.99
C ARG A 291 7.91 31.02 0.17
N ILE A 292 7.75 32.21 0.72
CA ILE A 292 7.20 33.37 -0.01
C ILE A 292 8.36 34.09 -0.69
N GLN A 293 8.25 34.33 -2.00
CA GLN A 293 9.28 35.05 -2.74
C GLN A 293 9.39 36.50 -2.24
N PRO A 294 10.54 36.93 -1.70
CA PRO A 294 10.69 38.26 -1.11
C PRO A 294 10.58 39.38 -2.15
N ASP A 295 10.96 39.12 -3.40
CA ASP A 295 10.92 40.11 -4.48
C ASP A 295 9.50 40.55 -4.77
N TYR A 296 8.57 39.60 -4.94
CA TYR A 296 7.15 39.92 -5.17
C TYR A 296 6.50 40.54 -3.93
N ALA A 297 6.88 40.11 -2.73
CA ALA A 297 6.40 40.72 -1.50
C ALA A 297 6.85 42.20 -1.37
N SER A 298 8.05 42.54 -1.86
CA SER A 298 8.57 43.92 -1.82
C SER A 298 7.85 44.88 -2.79
N LEU A 299 7.22 44.35 -3.85
CA LEU A 299 6.44 45.13 -4.81
C LEU A 299 5.12 45.65 -4.24
N ILE A 300 4.65 45.06 -3.13
CA ILE A 300 3.40 45.45 -2.47
C ILE A 300 3.60 46.76 -1.71
N LYS A 301 3.21 47.87 -2.34
CA LYS A 301 3.25 49.20 -1.72
C LYS A 301 2.06 49.38 -0.77
N ARG A 302 2.34 49.88 0.45
CA ARG A 302 1.34 50.10 1.54
C ARG A 302 0.22 51.10 1.21
N ALA A 303 0.29 51.84 0.10
CA ALA A 303 -0.66 52.91 -0.24
C ALA A 303 -1.35 52.82 -1.61
N ASP A 304 -0.98 51.85 -2.46
CA ASP A 304 -1.58 51.72 -3.79
C ASP A 304 -2.85 50.86 -3.75
N LYS A 305 -3.94 51.38 -4.33
CA LYS A 305 -5.21 50.66 -4.53
C LYS A 305 -5.38 50.18 -5.98
N SER A 306 -4.29 50.04 -6.71
CA SER A 306 -4.34 49.45 -8.06
C SER A 306 -4.85 48.01 -7.99
N GLN A 307 -5.53 47.58 -9.05
CA GLN A 307 -6.02 46.20 -9.18
C GLN A 307 -4.86 45.20 -9.03
N ASP A 308 -3.70 45.50 -9.61
CA ASP A 308 -2.48 44.69 -9.47
C ASP A 308 -2.02 44.54 -8.01
N ASN A 309 -2.11 45.59 -7.19
CA ASN A 309 -1.70 45.52 -5.79
C ASN A 309 -2.75 44.78 -4.92
N GLN A 310 -4.01 44.74 -5.33
CA GLN A 310 -5.04 43.92 -4.68
C GLN A 310 -4.80 42.45 -4.99
N PHE A 311 -4.55 42.12 -6.27
CA PHE A 311 -4.18 40.78 -6.73
C PHE A 311 -2.97 40.21 -5.98
N LEU A 312 -1.87 40.97 -5.90
CA LEU A 312 -0.67 40.53 -5.17
C LEU A 312 -0.94 40.35 -3.66
N LYS A 313 -1.83 41.15 -3.06
CA LYS A 313 -2.20 41.01 -1.65
C LYS A 313 -3.06 39.79 -1.38
N GLU A 314 -4.02 39.48 -2.25
CA GLU A 314 -4.88 38.30 -2.14
C GLU A 314 -4.03 37.03 -2.23
N HIS A 315 -3.17 36.92 -3.25
CA HIS A 315 -2.27 35.78 -3.39
C HIS A 315 -1.24 35.68 -2.25
N LEU A 316 -0.76 36.80 -1.72
CA LEU A 316 0.10 36.78 -0.53
C LEU A 316 -0.65 36.29 0.72
N GLN A 317 -1.94 36.62 0.86
CA GLN A 317 -2.78 36.11 1.96
C GLN A 317 -3.03 34.61 1.81
N GLU A 318 -3.36 34.15 0.60
CA GLU A 318 -3.52 32.73 0.29
C GLU A 318 -2.24 31.94 0.56
N ALA A 319 -1.09 32.44 0.10
CA ALA A 319 0.22 31.85 0.34
C ALA A 319 0.54 31.74 1.84
N ARG A 320 0.34 32.83 2.60
CA ARG A 320 0.54 32.83 4.06
C ARG A 320 -0.40 31.88 4.77
N TRP A 321 -1.65 31.82 4.32
CA TRP A 321 -2.65 30.92 4.87
C TRP A 321 -2.27 29.45 4.62
N LEU A 322 -1.83 29.11 3.42
CA LEU A 322 -1.38 27.77 3.06
C LEU A 322 -0.16 27.34 3.90
N ILE A 323 0.87 28.20 3.99
CA ILE A 323 2.07 27.92 4.80
C ILE A 323 1.70 27.73 6.27
N LYS A 324 0.82 28.58 6.81
CA LYS A 324 0.35 28.44 8.20
C LYS A 324 -0.46 27.16 8.41
N SER A 325 -1.33 26.81 7.47
CA SER A 325 -2.13 25.59 7.51
C SER A 325 -1.22 24.35 7.48
N LEU A 326 -0.19 24.36 6.64
CA LEU A 326 0.80 23.29 6.51
C LEU A 326 1.67 23.15 7.78
N SER A 327 2.14 24.26 8.34
CA SER A 327 2.84 24.27 9.63
C SER A 327 1.96 23.71 10.74
N SER A 328 0.68 24.12 10.80
CA SER A 328 -0.28 23.60 11.78
C SER A 328 -0.54 22.10 11.59
N ARG A 329 -0.58 21.60 10.36
CA ARG A 329 -0.66 20.16 10.06
C ARG A 329 0.56 19.43 10.60
N ASN A 330 1.76 19.94 10.35
CA ASN A 330 3.01 19.33 10.79
C ASN A 330 3.11 19.31 12.32
N ASP A 331 2.74 20.42 12.98
CA ASP A 331 2.70 20.51 14.44
C ASP A 331 1.70 19.53 15.06
N THR A 332 0.50 19.41 14.48
CA THR A 332 -0.53 18.49 14.98
C THR A 332 -0.11 17.03 14.77
N LEU A 333 0.45 16.69 13.60
CA LEU A 333 0.96 15.34 13.31
C LEU A 333 2.10 14.96 14.28
N LEU A 334 3.02 15.88 14.54
CA LEU A 334 4.14 15.66 15.44
C LEU A 334 3.70 15.56 16.91
N ARG A 335 2.73 16.37 17.36
CA ARG A 335 2.15 16.26 18.72
C ARG A 335 1.43 14.93 18.92
N VAL A 336 0.56 14.55 17.98
CA VAL A 336 -0.16 13.28 18.01
C VAL A 336 0.82 12.11 17.93
N GLY A 337 1.82 12.17 17.06
CA GLY A 337 2.86 11.16 16.94
C GLY A 337 3.66 10.98 18.23
N ARG A 338 4.05 12.07 18.90
CA ARG A 338 4.77 12.02 20.18
C ARG A 338 3.95 11.34 21.26
N GLU A 339 2.67 11.68 21.40
CA GLU A 339 1.78 11.05 22.38
C GLU A 339 1.56 9.55 22.09
N ILE A 340 1.42 9.17 20.81
CA ILE A 340 1.31 7.75 20.43
C ILE A 340 2.58 7.00 20.85
N ILE A 341 3.76 7.53 20.50
CA ILE A 341 5.05 6.88 20.81
C ILE A 341 5.29 6.79 22.31
N ALA A 342 5.02 7.87 23.07
CA ALA A 342 5.21 7.89 24.51
C ALA A 342 4.42 6.78 25.22
N ARG A 343 3.21 6.48 24.72
CA ARG A 343 2.37 5.39 25.24
C ARG A 343 2.79 4.01 24.71
N GLN A 344 3.46 3.96 23.56
CA GLN A 344 3.84 2.74 22.85
C GLN A 344 5.35 2.41 22.93
N ILE A 345 6.08 2.92 23.92
CA ILE A 345 7.51 2.60 24.11
C ILE A 345 7.72 1.08 24.21
N GLY A 346 6.82 0.36 24.89
CA GLY A 346 6.87 -1.11 24.98
C GLY A 346 6.87 -1.80 23.62
N PHE A 347 6.09 -1.29 22.66
CA PHE A 347 6.04 -1.81 21.29
C PHE A 347 7.37 -1.57 20.56
N LEU A 348 7.99 -0.41 20.75
CA LEU A 348 9.25 -0.08 20.06
C LEU A 348 10.40 -0.99 20.53
N GLU A 349 10.46 -1.30 21.82
CA GLU A 349 11.50 -2.16 22.40
C GLU A 349 11.25 -3.66 22.15
N HIS A 350 10.05 -4.13 22.49
CA HIS A 350 9.75 -5.57 22.52
C HIS A 350 8.92 -6.03 21.31
N GLY A 351 8.49 -5.12 20.45
CA GLY A 351 7.71 -5.39 19.24
C GLY A 351 6.21 -5.50 19.50
N GLU A 352 5.49 -6.11 18.56
CA GLU A 352 4.03 -6.30 18.62
C GLU A 352 3.55 -6.98 19.92
N GLU A 353 4.41 -7.73 20.60
CA GLU A 353 4.09 -8.45 21.85
C GLU A 353 3.74 -7.52 23.02
N ALA A 354 4.36 -6.35 23.09
CA ALA A 354 4.20 -5.40 24.19
C ALA A 354 3.35 -4.18 23.78
N MET A 355 2.54 -4.34 22.73
CA MET A 355 1.66 -3.28 22.25
C MET A 355 0.54 -3.00 23.26
N LYS A 356 0.50 -1.76 23.76
CA LYS A 356 -0.55 -1.33 24.68
C LYS A 356 -1.81 -0.95 23.89
N PRO A 357 -3.01 -1.29 24.36
CA PRO A 357 -4.24 -0.81 23.74
C PRO A 357 -4.32 0.72 23.91
N LEU A 358 -4.73 1.40 22.85
CA LEU A 358 -4.79 2.85 22.81
C LEU A 358 -6.09 3.29 22.14
N ILE A 359 -6.82 4.19 22.79
CA ILE A 359 -8.12 4.69 22.35
C ILE A 359 -7.94 6.12 21.83
N LEU A 360 -8.69 6.49 20.78
CA LEU A 360 -8.64 7.83 20.21
C LEU A 360 -9.01 8.92 21.23
N ALA A 361 -9.98 8.64 22.11
CA ALA A 361 -10.41 9.54 23.19
C ALA A 361 -9.24 9.92 24.13
N ASP A 362 -8.38 8.96 24.49
CA ASP A 362 -7.32 9.22 25.45
C ASP A 362 -6.21 10.12 24.87
N ILE A 363 -6.01 10.10 23.54
CA ILE A 363 -5.11 11.02 22.84
C ILE A 363 -5.80 12.37 22.63
N ALA A 364 -7.10 12.37 22.34
CA ALA A 364 -7.92 13.58 22.20
C ALA A 364 -7.84 14.46 23.44
N GLU A 365 -7.94 13.85 24.62
CA GLU A 365 -7.81 14.53 25.89
C GLU A 365 -6.39 15.08 26.13
N ALA A 366 -5.35 14.30 25.80
CA ALA A 366 -3.97 14.72 26.03
C ALA A 366 -3.48 15.84 25.10
N VAL A 367 -3.93 15.85 23.85
CA VAL A 367 -3.54 16.85 22.83
C VAL A 367 -4.54 18.02 22.78
N GLU A 368 -5.59 18.00 23.60
CA GLU A 368 -6.68 19.00 23.61
C GLU A 368 -7.35 19.18 22.23
N MET A 369 -7.51 18.09 21.49
CA MET A 369 -8.15 18.09 20.16
C MET A 369 -9.39 17.20 20.13
N HIS A 370 -10.27 17.43 19.16
CA HIS A 370 -11.41 16.54 18.94
C HIS A 370 -10.96 15.18 18.39
N GLU A 371 -11.64 14.11 18.82
CA GLU A 371 -11.44 12.73 18.33
C GLU A 371 -11.50 12.65 16.79
N SER A 372 -12.43 13.38 16.18
CA SER A 372 -12.56 13.49 14.73
C SER A 372 -11.28 14.00 14.06
N THR A 373 -10.55 14.92 14.69
CA THR A 373 -9.30 15.47 14.15
C THR A 373 -8.18 14.43 14.23
N ILE A 374 -8.09 13.67 15.32
CA ILE A 374 -7.06 12.62 15.47
C ILE A 374 -7.32 11.46 14.52
N SER A 375 -8.58 11.05 14.37
CA SER A 375 -8.95 10.01 13.39
C SER A 375 -8.54 10.41 11.97
N ARG A 376 -8.68 11.70 11.62
CA ARG A 376 -8.26 12.26 10.33
C ARG A 376 -6.74 12.32 10.15
N VAL A 377 -6.02 12.75 11.18
CA VAL A 377 -4.55 12.87 11.15
C VAL A 377 -3.87 11.50 11.14
N THR A 378 -4.49 10.47 11.70
CA THR A 378 -3.89 9.13 11.81
C THR A 378 -4.15 8.22 10.60
N THR A 379 -5.15 8.54 9.78
CA THR A 379 -5.45 7.80 8.55
C THR A 379 -4.47 8.16 7.43
N GLN A 380 -3.95 7.13 6.73
CA GLN A 380 -3.03 7.31 5.60
C GLN A 380 -1.80 8.16 5.95
N LYS A 381 -1.32 8.04 7.20
CA LYS A 381 -0.04 8.58 7.66
C LYS A 381 0.81 7.49 8.21
N PHE A 382 2.07 7.47 7.79
CA PHE A 382 2.99 6.40 8.09
C PHE A 382 4.12 6.89 8.97
N ILE A 383 4.51 6.03 9.91
CA ILE A 383 5.64 6.23 10.79
C ILE A 383 6.68 5.15 10.56
N HIS A 384 7.91 5.57 10.32
CA HIS A 384 9.07 4.70 10.26
C HIS A 384 9.60 4.48 11.68
N THR A 385 9.63 3.21 12.07
CA THR A 385 10.19 2.76 13.34
C THR A 385 11.38 1.84 13.05
N PRO A 386 12.27 1.58 14.03
CA PRO A 386 13.37 0.62 13.86
C PRO A 386 12.92 -0.79 13.45
N ARG A 387 11.63 -1.13 13.61
CA ARG A 387 11.05 -2.43 13.27
C ARG A 387 10.28 -2.45 11.95
N GLY A 388 10.18 -1.32 11.25
CA GLY A 388 9.47 -1.17 9.98
C GLY A 388 8.57 0.06 9.91
N VAL A 389 7.89 0.20 8.78
CA VAL A 389 6.93 1.29 8.52
C VAL A 389 5.53 0.84 8.89
N PHE A 390 4.85 1.62 9.72
CA PHE A 390 3.48 1.34 10.18
C PHE A 390 2.56 2.53 9.93
N GLU A 391 1.29 2.28 9.62
CA GLU A 391 0.28 3.34 9.63
C GLU A 391 0.02 3.77 11.09
N LEU A 392 -0.13 5.07 11.38
CA LEU A 392 -0.44 5.54 12.74
C LEU A 392 -1.72 4.91 13.29
N LYS A 393 -2.71 4.64 12.41
CA LYS A 393 -3.94 3.94 12.77
C LYS A 393 -3.72 2.52 13.34
N TYR A 394 -2.61 1.86 12.99
CA TYR A 394 -2.29 0.51 13.48
C TYR A 394 -2.17 0.45 15.01
N PHE A 395 -1.74 1.56 15.64
CA PHE A 395 -1.61 1.64 17.11
C PHE A 395 -2.94 1.68 17.85
N PHE A 396 -4.04 1.98 17.15
CA PHE A 396 -5.39 2.04 17.71
C PHE A 396 -6.06 0.67 17.59
N SER A 397 -5.71 -0.21 18.52
CA SER A 397 -6.29 -1.55 18.59
C SER A 397 -7.49 -1.61 19.55
N SER A 398 -8.40 -2.55 19.30
CA SER A 398 -9.42 -2.89 20.28
C SER A 398 -8.80 -3.52 21.54
N GLN A 399 -9.20 -2.98 22.70
CA GLN A 399 -8.80 -3.46 24.01
C GLN A 399 -9.57 -4.74 24.37
N VAL A 400 -8.85 -5.74 24.88
CA VAL A 400 -9.46 -6.90 25.54
C VAL A 400 -9.16 -6.77 27.03
N SER A 401 -10.21 -6.80 27.84
CA SER A 401 -10.09 -6.70 29.30
C SER A 401 -9.34 -7.91 29.85
N GLY A 402 -8.21 -7.66 30.53
CA GLY A 402 -7.57 -8.64 31.39
C GLY A 402 -8.39 -8.85 32.66
N GLN A 403 -8.22 -10.00 33.31
CA GLN A 403 -8.81 -10.27 34.61
C GLN A 403 -7.89 -9.68 35.71
N ASP A 404 -8.47 -9.09 36.75
CA ASP A 404 -7.79 -8.53 37.94
C ASP A 404 -6.89 -7.29 37.75
N GLY A 405 -7.45 -6.17 37.25
CA GLY A 405 -6.82 -4.85 37.37
C GLY A 405 -5.45 -4.69 36.71
N GLY A 406 -4.99 -5.70 35.96
CA GLY A 406 -3.75 -5.74 35.23
C GLY A 406 -3.84 -5.02 33.88
N ASP A 407 -2.66 -4.85 33.29
CA ASP A 407 -2.49 -4.20 31.98
C ASP A 407 -3.44 -4.80 30.95
N SER A 408 -4.22 -3.93 30.33
CA SER A 408 -5.10 -4.37 29.26
C SER A 408 -4.27 -4.73 28.04
N HIS A 409 -4.65 -5.80 27.35
CA HIS A 409 -3.92 -6.29 26.19
C HIS A 409 -4.64 -5.93 24.89
N SER A 410 -3.85 -5.56 23.88
CA SER A 410 -4.32 -5.30 22.53
C SER A 410 -4.58 -6.61 21.77
N SER A 411 -5.56 -6.59 20.86
CA SER A 411 -5.83 -7.75 19.99
C SER A 411 -4.64 -8.14 19.08
N THR A 412 -3.80 -7.16 18.71
CA THR A 412 -2.53 -7.35 17.98
C THR A 412 -1.48 -8.06 18.84
N ALA A 413 -1.28 -7.65 20.09
CA ALA A 413 -0.37 -8.34 21.01
C ALA A 413 -0.77 -9.81 21.24
N ILE A 414 -2.08 -10.08 21.37
CA ILE A 414 -2.59 -11.45 21.51
C ILE A 414 -2.24 -12.28 20.26
N ARG A 415 -2.41 -11.74 19.06
CA ARG A 415 -2.05 -12.42 17.80
C ARG A 415 -0.55 -12.71 17.70
N ALA A 416 0.29 -11.71 17.99
CA ALA A 416 1.74 -11.86 17.98
C ALA A 416 2.21 -12.92 18.98
N ARG A 417 1.63 -12.93 20.19
CA ARG A 417 1.95 -13.93 21.22
C ARG A 417 1.48 -15.33 20.84
N ILE A 418 0.30 -15.47 20.23
CA ILE A 418 -0.15 -16.75 19.65
C ILE A 418 0.84 -17.22 18.56
N LYS A 419 1.27 -16.33 17.67
CA LYS A 419 2.22 -16.66 16.60
C LYS A 419 3.55 -17.16 17.17
N LYS A 420 4.09 -16.50 18.20
CA LYS A 420 5.32 -16.91 18.88
C LYS A 420 5.18 -18.26 19.60
N LEU A 421 4.11 -18.45 20.37
CA LEU A 421 3.82 -19.73 21.01
C LEU A 421 3.72 -20.87 19.99
N ILE A 422 3.21 -20.59 18.79
CA ILE A 422 3.12 -21.54 17.68
C ILE A 422 4.49 -21.81 17.03
N GLN A 423 5.36 -20.79 16.94
CA GLN A 423 6.72 -20.94 16.41
C GLN A 423 7.60 -21.76 17.35
N ASP A 424 7.45 -21.57 18.66
CA ASP A 424 8.20 -22.27 19.71
C ASP A 424 7.65 -23.69 20.01
N GLU A 425 6.68 -24.19 19.23
CA GLU A 425 6.10 -25.52 19.44
C GLU A 425 7.12 -26.65 19.19
N PRO A 426 7.22 -27.63 20.12
CA PRO A 426 8.09 -28.80 19.94
C PRO A 426 7.63 -29.67 18.75
N SER A 427 8.59 -30.16 17.96
CA SER A 427 8.32 -31.03 16.82
C SER A 427 7.63 -32.34 17.28
N GLY A 428 6.49 -32.66 16.66
CA GLY A 428 5.70 -33.88 16.93
C GLY A 428 4.51 -33.72 17.88
N LYS A 429 4.43 -32.64 18.66
CA LYS A 429 3.25 -32.34 19.52
C LYS A 429 2.81 -30.88 19.33
N PRO A 430 2.06 -30.58 18.24
CA PRO A 430 1.53 -29.24 18.07
C PRO A 430 0.57 -28.89 19.20
N LEU A 431 0.62 -27.65 19.68
CA LEU A 431 -0.26 -27.18 20.73
C LEU A 431 -1.69 -27.15 20.21
N SER A 432 -2.63 -27.65 21.01
CA SER A 432 -4.07 -27.51 20.74
C SER A 432 -4.52 -26.09 21.09
N ASP A 433 -5.60 -25.63 20.46
CA ASP A 433 -6.20 -24.33 20.80
C ASP A 433 -6.55 -24.22 22.30
N SER A 434 -6.93 -25.34 22.95
CA SER A 434 -7.16 -25.37 24.40
C SER A 434 -5.89 -25.17 25.22
N ARG A 435 -4.75 -25.69 24.76
CA ARG A 435 -3.46 -25.52 25.44
C ARG A 435 -2.93 -24.10 25.26
N LEU A 436 -3.14 -23.51 24.10
CA LEU A 436 -2.86 -22.09 23.86
C LEU A 436 -3.66 -21.19 24.80
N VAL A 437 -4.95 -21.48 25.03
CA VAL A 437 -5.75 -20.74 26.02
C VAL A 437 -5.12 -20.84 27.42
N THR A 438 -4.75 -22.04 27.88
CA THR A 438 -4.14 -22.19 29.22
C THR A 438 -2.81 -21.43 29.35
N LEU A 439 -1.97 -21.43 28.30
CA LEU A 439 -0.70 -20.70 28.33
C LEU A 439 -0.90 -19.18 28.29
N LEU A 440 -1.96 -18.70 27.63
CA LEU A 440 -2.32 -17.29 27.63
C LEU A 440 -2.91 -16.87 28.98
N GLU A 441 -3.72 -17.72 29.62
CA GLU A 441 -4.23 -17.50 30.98
C GLU A 441 -3.09 -17.43 32.01
N GLU A 442 -2.10 -18.33 31.93
CA GLU A 442 -0.86 -18.27 32.73
C GLU A 442 -0.08 -16.96 32.51
N GLY A 443 -0.20 -16.38 31.31
CA GLY A 443 0.37 -15.08 30.95
C GLY A 443 -0.48 -13.86 31.29
N GLY A 444 -1.60 -14.04 32.01
CA GLY A 444 -2.51 -12.96 32.43
C GLY A 444 -3.56 -12.56 31.37
N ILE A 445 -3.67 -13.30 30.26
CA ILE A 445 -4.57 -12.98 29.14
C ILE A 445 -5.75 -13.94 29.16
N SER A 446 -6.94 -13.43 29.52
CA SER A 446 -8.19 -14.21 29.46
C SER A 446 -8.79 -14.15 28.06
N VAL A 447 -8.77 -15.27 27.33
CA VAL A 447 -9.36 -15.39 25.99
C VAL A 447 -10.13 -16.69 25.81
N ALA A 448 -11.27 -16.62 25.14
CA ALA A 448 -12.05 -17.80 24.80
C ALA A 448 -11.35 -18.67 23.74
N ARG A 449 -11.58 -19.98 23.77
CA ARG A 449 -11.06 -20.89 22.72
C ARG A 449 -11.47 -20.49 21.30
N ARG A 450 -12.70 -19.97 21.13
CA ARG A 450 -13.21 -19.51 19.82
C ARG A 450 -12.46 -18.27 19.30
N THR A 451 -12.03 -17.37 20.18
CA THR A 451 -11.28 -16.17 19.76
C THR A 451 -9.85 -16.53 19.35
N VAL A 452 -9.21 -17.48 20.05
CA VAL A 452 -7.90 -18.03 19.64
C VAL A 452 -7.98 -18.70 18.27
N ALA A 453 -9.01 -19.54 18.03
CA ALA A 453 -9.21 -20.19 16.73
C ALA A 453 -9.42 -19.15 15.61
N LYS A 454 -10.27 -18.14 15.84
CA LYS A 454 -10.51 -17.04 14.88
C LYS A 454 -9.25 -16.25 14.57
N TYR A 455 -8.44 -15.93 15.58
CA TYR A 455 -7.17 -15.22 15.38
C TYR A 455 -6.15 -16.08 14.63
N ARG A 456 -6.06 -17.38 14.94
CA ARG A 456 -5.22 -18.33 14.21
C ARG A 456 -5.60 -18.41 12.73
N GLU A 457 -6.88 -18.55 12.43
CA GLU A 457 -7.42 -18.58 11.06
C GLU A 457 -7.15 -17.27 10.31
N SER A 458 -7.30 -16.12 10.97
CA SER A 458 -6.98 -14.82 10.36
C SER A 458 -5.49 -14.66 10.00
N MET A 459 -4.61 -15.39 10.68
CA MET A 459 -3.17 -15.42 10.39
C MET A 459 -2.80 -16.50 9.35
N GLY A 460 -3.77 -17.24 8.80
CA GLY A 460 -3.51 -18.31 7.85
C GLY A 460 -2.81 -19.54 8.46
N ILE A 461 -2.78 -19.66 9.79
CA ILE A 461 -2.12 -20.78 10.45
C ILE A 461 -3.09 -21.96 10.51
N PRO A 462 -2.72 -23.14 9.96
CA PRO A 462 -3.61 -24.30 9.94
C PRO A 462 -3.84 -24.90 11.35
N SER A 463 -4.85 -25.75 11.46
CA SER A 463 -5.27 -26.34 12.74
C SER A 463 -4.21 -27.27 13.33
N SER A 464 -4.26 -27.55 14.64
CA SER A 464 -3.30 -28.47 15.29
C SER A 464 -3.25 -29.86 14.63
N SER A 465 -4.37 -30.33 14.05
CA SER A 465 -4.44 -31.58 13.28
C SER A 465 -3.71 -31.52 11.95
N GLU A 466 -3.79 -30.41 11.24
CA GLU A 466 -3.11 -30.19 9.96
C GLU A 466 -1.63 -29.89 10.18
N ARG A 467 -1.27 -29.14 11.22
CA ARG A 467 0.13 -28.91 11.60
C ARG A 467 0.86 -30.18 11.99
N ARG A 468 0.15 -31.14 12.61
CA ARG A 468 0.68 -32.49 12.88
C ARG A 468 0.88 -33.32 11.60
N ARG A 469 0.23 -32.94 10.50
CA ARG A 469 0.36 -33.61 9.19
C ARG A 469 1.41 -32.94 8.29
N LEU A 470 1.64 -31.63 8.47
CA LEU A 470 2.58 -30.84 7.68
C LEU A 470 4.05 -30.92 8.16
N ARG A 471 4.26 -31.28 9.43
CA ARG A 471 5.57 -31.52 10.05
C ARG A 471 5.68 -32.98 10.44
#